data_AF-A0A402CFZ5-F1
#
_entry.id   AF-A0A402CFZ5-F1
#
_cell.length_a   1.000
_cell.length_b   1.000
_cell.length_c   1.000
_cell.angle_alpha   90.00
_cell.angle_beta   90.00
_cell.angle_gamma   90.00
#
_symmetry.space_group_name_H-M   'P 1'
#
loop_
_entity.id
_entity.type
_entity.pdbx_description
1 polymer ?
#
loop_
_entity_poly.entity_id
_entity_poly.type
_entity_poly.pdbx_seq_one_letter_code
_entity_poly.pdbx_strand_id
1 'polypeptide(L)' 'MVGYVDLPGACIVEARLDVPVSEASERVAIGTAVDLVILPFRTNSDGATVTTYAFRPSSQEGATA' A
#
# COMPACT_ATOMS: atom_id res chain seq x y z
N MET A 1 7.72 2.99 1.14
CA MET A 1 7.55 3.96 2.24
C MET A 1 6.43 3.50 3.18
N VAL A 2 6.21 4.16 4.32
CA VAL A 2 5.06 3.90 5.21
C VAL A 2 4.11 5.10 5.13
N GLY A 3 2.80 4.84 5.15
CA GLY A 3 1.76 5.86 5.19
C GLY A 3 0.53 5.37 5.95
N TYR A 4 -0.45 6.26 6.11
CA TYR A 4 -1.73 5.96 6.72
C TYR A 4 -2.80 5.79 5.64
N VAL A 5 -3.52 4.67 5.68
CA VAL A 5 -4.60 4.35 4.75
C VAL A 5 -5.90 4.29 5.51
N ASP A 6 -6.87 5.10 5.11
CA ASP A 6 -8.24 5.03 5.61
C ASP A 6 -8.98 3.86 4.93
N LEU A 7 -9.46 2.91 5.73
CA LEU A 7 -10.32 1.83 5.28
C LEU A 7 -11.77 2.23 5.54
N PRO A 8 -12.57 2.53 4.50
CA PRO A 8 -13.89 3.13 4.66
C PRO A 8 -14.79 2.33 5.61
N GLY A 9 -15.29 3.00 6.66
CA GLY A 9 -16.19 2.40 7.65
C GLY A 9 -15.52 1.44 8.64
N ALA A 10 -14.20 1.32 8.62
CA ALA A 10 -13.44 0.48 9.52
C ALA A 10 -12.47 1.32 10.37
N CYS A 11 -11.21 1.45 9.93
CA CYS A 11 -10.18 2.17 10.67
C CYS A 11 -9.10 2.71 9.74
N ILE A 12 -8.26 3.59 10.28
CA ILE A 12 -7.02 4.01 9.63
C ILE A 12 -5.90 3.05 10.04
N VAL A 13 -5.16 2.54 9.06
CA VAL A 13 -4.02 1.64 9.30
C VAL A 13 -2.71 2.31 8.88
N GLU A 14 -1.67 2.12 9.69
CA GLU A 14 -0.29 2.38 9.24
C GLU A 14 0.16 1.19 8.39
N ALA A 15 0.57 1.46 7.15
CA ALA A 15 0.90 0.40 6.20
C ALA A 15 1.99 0.80 5.21
N ARG A 16 2.63 -0.20 4.62
CA ARG A 16 3.56 0.01 3.51
C ARG A 16 2.80 0.47 2.27
N LEU A 17 3.29 1.55 1.65
CA LEU A 17 2.90 1.91 0.29
C LEU A 17 3.89 1.29 -0.70
N ASP A 18 3.36 0.58 -1.70
CA ASP A 18 4.10 -0.11 -2.76
C ASP A 18 4.53 0.86 -3.85
N VAL A 19 5.36 1.82 -3.44
CA VAL A 19 6.01 2.79 -4.32
C VAL A 19 7.47 3.01 -3.85
N PRO A 20 8.40 3.26 -4.79
CA PRO A 20 9.75 3.65 -4.46
C PRO A 20 9.76 4.97 -3.66
N VAL A 21 10.65 5.05 -2.65
CA VAL A 21 10.75 6.25 -1.80
C VAL A 21 11.13 7.49 -2.61
N SER A 22 11.97 7.33 -3.64
CA SER A 22 12.40 8.40 -4.53
C SER A 22 11.27 9.03 -5.35
N GLU A 23 10.17 8.31 -5.56
CA GLU A 23 9.01 8.75 -6.38
C GLU A 23 7.78 9.02 -5.51
N ALA A 24 7.92 8.94 -4.19
CA ALA A 24 6.83 8.98 -3.23
C ALA A 24 5.99 10.26 -3.35
N SER A 25 6.65 11.42 -3.44
CA SER A 25 6.01 12.73 -3.51
C SER A 25 5.25 12.99 -4.81
N GLU A 26 5.60 12.27 -5.88
CA GLU A 26 4.99 12.44 -7.20
C GLU A 26 3.80 11.48 -7.39
N ARG A 27 3.87 10.30 -6.77
CA ARG A 27 2.89 9.23 -6.95
C ARG A 27 1.83 9.15 -5.86
N VAL A 28 2.04 9.81 -4.72
CA VAL A 28 1.16 9.71 -3.56
C VAL A 28 0.96 11.07 -2.89
N ALA A 29 -0.31 11.39 -2.63
CA ALA A 29 -0.74 12.52 -1.81
C ALA A 29 -1.85 12.07 -0.84
N ILE A 30 -2.21 12.94 0.10
CA ILE A 30 -3.39 12.70 0.95
C ILE A 30 -4.63 12.63 0.05
N GLY A 31 -5.44 11.59 0.21
CA GLY A 31 -6.61 11.35 -0.62
C GLY A 31 -6.36 10.51 -1.88
N THR A 32 -5.11 10.09 -2.16
CA THR A 32 -4.83 9.14 -3.23
C THR A 32 -5.53 7.80 -2.96
N ALA A 33 -6.35 7.35 -3.90
CA ALA A 33 -6.97 6.03 -3.85
C ALA A 33 -5.90 4.93 -3.97
N VAL A 34 -6.08 3.85 -3.21
CA VAL A 34 -5.13 2.74 -3.17
C VAL A 34 -5.84 1.39 -3.21
N ASP A 35 -5.16 0.42 -3.83
CA ASP A 35 -5.57 -0.98 -3.87
C ASP A 35 -4.72 -1.80 -2.90
N LEU A 36 -5.35 -2.73 -2.17
CA LEU A 36 -4.64 -3.71 -1.36
C LEU A 36 -3.88 -4.69 -2.25
N VAL A 37 -2.60 -4.91 -1.93
CA VAL A 37 -1.76 -5.89 -2.61
C VAL A 37 -1.06 -6.78 -1.59
N ILE A 38 -0.78 -8.03 -1.98
CA ILE A 38 0.00 -8.98 -1.18
C ILE A 38 1.38 -9.12 -1.78
N LEU A 39 2.41 -8.89 -0.97
CA LEU A 39 3.82 -8.87 -1.39
C LEU A 39 4.64 -9.90 -0.61
N PRO A 40 5.69 -10.49 -1.20
CA PRO A 40 6.70 -11.22 -0.45
C PRO A 40 7.34 -10.32 0.61
N PHE A 41 7.44 -10.80 1.84
CA PHE A 41 8.06 -10.07 2.95
C PHE A 41 9.41 -10.66 3.33
N ARG A 42 9.44 -11.98 3.56
CA ARG A 42 10.65 -12.71 3.91
C ARG A 42 10.52 -14.19 3.54
N THR A 43 11.64 -14.88 3.52
CA THR A 43 11.68 -16.34 3.58
C THR A 43 11.87 -16.76 5.04
N ASN A 44 11.11 -17.74 5.52
CA ASN A 44 11.29 -18.28 6.87
C ASN A 44 12.41 -19.35 6.92
N SER A 45 12.69 -19.90 8.10
CA SER A 45 13.73 -20.93 8.31
C SER A 45 13.49 -22.22 7.52
N ASP A 46 12.23 -22.50 7.16
CA ASP A 46 11.81 -23.69 6.43
C ASP A 46 11.87 -23.49 4.91
N GLY A 47 12.35 -22.32 4.45
CA GLY A 47 12.42 -21.96 3.03
C GLY A 47 11.10 -21.46 2.42
N ALA A 48 10.04 -21.31 3.21
CA ALA A 48 8.75 -20.84 2.72
C ALA A 48 8.69 -19.31 2.64
N THR A 49 8.05 -18.80 1.58
CA THR A 49 7.79 -17.37 1.41
C THR A 49 6.65 -16.92 2.33
N VAL A 50 6.97 -16.05 3.28
CA VAL A 50 6.00 -15.31 4.08
C VAL A 50 5.63 -14.05 3.32
N THR A 51 4.33 -13.86 3.11
CA THR A 51 3.77 -12.66 2.49
C THR A 51 3.29 -11.66 3.54
N THR A 52 3.14 -10.41 3.11
CA THR A 52 2.52 -9.32 3.88
C THR A 52 1.59 -8.53 2.97
N TYR A 53 0.67 -7.77 3.58
CA TYR A 53 -0.11 -6.78 2.84
C TYR A 53 0.67 -5.46 2.66
N ALA A 54 0.31 -4.72 1.62
CA ALA A 54 0.69 -3.35 1.34
C ALA A 54 -0.42 -2.67 0.53
N PHE A 55 -0.28 -1.38 0.25
CA PHE A 55 -1.21 -0.62 -0.57
C PHE A 55 -0.48 0.03 -1.75
N ARG A 56 -1.02 -0.12 -2.95
CA ARG A 56 -0.48 0.48 -4.17
C ARG A 56 -1.43 1.58 -4.64
N PRO A 57 -0.95 2.75 -5.10
CA PRO A 57 -1.81 3.73 -5.75
C PRO A 57 -2.61 3.08 -6.88
N SER A 58 -3.94 3.24 -6.84
CA SER A 58 -4.83 2.68 -7.86
C SER A 58 -4.56 3.40 -9.19
N SER A 59 -4.53 2.67 -10.31
CA SER A 59 -4.42 3.30 -11.64
C SER A 59 -5.71 4.03 -12.07
N GLN A 60 -6.77 3.99 -11.26
CA GLN A 60 -7.97 4.78 -11.47
C GLN A 60 -7.70 6.21 -11.01
N GLU A 61 -7.29 7.07 -11.95
CA GLU A 61 -7.36 8.53 -11.76
C GLU A 61 -8.78 8.90 -11.34
N GLY A 62 -8.92 9.46 -10.14
CA GLY A 62 -10.08 10.25 -9.69
C GLY A 62 -11.46 9.74 -10.13
N ALA A 63 -11.93 8.62 -9.61
CA ALA A 63 -13.36 8.32 -9.64
C ALA A 63 -14.07 9.16 -8.57
N THR A 64 -14.28 10.44 -8.85
CA THR A 64 -15.34 11.24 -8.21
C THR A 64 -16.68 10.57 -8.51
N ALA A 65 -17.35 10.11 -7.46
CA ALA A 65 -18.80 9.90 -7.44
C ALA A 65 -19.50 11.18 -6.95
#